data_AF-A0A964D7D4-F1
#
_entry.id   AF-A0A964D7D4-F1
#
_cell.length_a   1.000
_cell.length_b   1.000
_cell.length_c   1.000
_cell.angle_alpha   90.00
_cell.angle_beta   90.00
_cell.angle_gamma   90.00
#
_symmetry.space_group_name_H-M   'P 1'
#
loop_
_entity.id
_entity.type
_entity.pdbx_description
1 polymer ?
#
loop_
_entity_poly.entity_id
_entity_poly.type
_entity_poly.pdbx_seq_one_letter_code
_entity_poly.pdbx_strand_id
1 'polypeptide(L)' 'HILINNIRPQNPDFSVQDLKAHFRGSKYVNEVLKLLPEKPDSILIQRIFKELRILGGINTD' A
#
# COMPACT_ATOMS: atom_id res chain seq x y z
N HIS A 1 -16.29 -11.38 -1.27
CA HIS A 1 -14.85 -11.63 -1.44
C HIS A 1 -14.26 -11.16 -2.78
N ILE A 2 -14.96 -10.34 -3.58
CA ILE A 2 -14.53 -9.95 -4.94
C ILE A 2 -13.15 -9.25 -4.95
N LEU A 3 -12.90 -8.32 -4.02
CA LEU A 3 -11.63 -7.59 -3.92
C LEU A 3 -10.42 -8.48 -3.66
N ILE A 4 -10.57 -9.51 -2.82
CA ILE A 4 -9.49 -10.46 -2.51
C ILE A 4 -9.26 -11.39 -3.70
N ASN A 5 -10.33 -11.84 -4.35
CA ASN A 5 -10.24 -12.74 -5.51
C ASN A 5 -9.52 -12.10 -6.70
N ASN A 6 -9.49 -10.77 -6.81
CA ASN A 6 -8.71 -10.07 -7.84
C ASN A 6 -7.21 -10.05 -7.55
N ILE A 7 -6.81 -10.20 -6.28
CA ILE A 7 -5.41 -10.10 -5.84
C ILE A 7 -4.75 -11.48 -5.73
N ARG A 8 -5.54 -12.49 -5.35
CA ARG A 8 -5.07 -13.88 -5.19
C ARG A 8 -4.35 -14.52 -6.39
N PRO A 9 -4.68 -14.20 -7.66
CA PRO A 9 -3.91 -14.71 -8.79
C PRO A 9 -2.43 -14.30 -8.77
N GLN A 10 -2.09 -13.19 -8.10
CA GLN A 10 -0.73 -12.65 -8.01
C GLN A 10 -0.13 -12.81 -6.59
N ASN A 11 -0.98 -12.94 -5.58
CA ASN A 11 -0.57 -13.20 -4.19
C ASN A 11 -1.58 -14.18 -3.53
N PRO A 12 -1.35 -15.49 -3.66
CA PRO A 12 -2.29 -16.53 -3.20
C PRO A 12 -2.65 -16.44 -1.71
N ASP A 13 -1.68 -16.05 -0.88
CA ASP A 13 -1.82 -15.99 0.57
C ASP A 13 -2.45 -14.69 1.09
N PHE A 14 -2.81 -13.77 0.18
CA PHE A 14 -3.39 -12.49 0.53
C PHE A 14 -4.67 -12.65 1.37
N SER A 15 -4.58 -12.21 2.62
CA SER A 15 -5.61 -12.37 3.63
C SER A 15 -6.55 -11.17 3.70
N VAL A 16 -7.64 -11.32 4.46
CA VAL A 16 -8.52 -10.20 4.79
C VAL A 16 -7.79 -9.14 5.63
N GLN A 17 -6.78 -9.55 6.42
CA GLN A 17 -5.98 -8.62 7.21
C GLN A 17 -5.09 -7.77 6.30
N ASP A 18 -4.50 -8.37 5.27
CA ASP A 18 -3.70 -7.65 4.28
C ASP A 18 -4.54 -6.64 3.49
N LEU A 19 -5.77 -7.03 3.12
CA LEU A 19 -6.71 -6.10 2.50
C LEU A 19 -7.00 -4.90 3.42
N LYS A 20 -7.25 -5.16 4.70
CA LYS A 20 -7.50 -4.10 5.69
C LYS A 20 -6.25 -3.23 5.89
N ALA A 21 -5.07 -3.83 5.97
CA ALA A 21 -3.80 -3.13 6.12
C ALA A 21 -3.53 -2.22 4.90
N HIS A 22 -3.80 -2.71 3.69
CA HIS A 22 -3.66 -1.93 2.45
C HIS A 22 -4.52 -0.65 2.48
N PHE A 23 -5.81 -0.76 2.76
CA PHE A 23 -6.69 0.42 2.79
C PHE A 23 -6.38 1.36 3.96
N ARG A 24 -6.04 0.84 5.14
CA ARG A 24 -5.65 1.66 6.29
C ARG A 24 -4.35 2.40 6.04
N GLY A 25 -3.33 1.70 5.54
CA GLY A 25 -2.04 2.26 5.16
C GLY A 25 -2.19 3.37 4.12
N SER A 26 -2.97 3.12 3.06
CA SER A 26 -3.26 4.14 2.05
C SER A 26 -3.95 5.38 2.66
N LYS A 27 -4.93 5.19 3.56
CA LYS A 27 -5.58 6.29 4.27
C LYS A 27 -4.58 7.10 5.11
N TYR A 28 -3.75 6.43 5.91
CA TYR A 28 -2.74 7.09 6.73
C TYR A 28 -1.76 7.89 5.89
N VAL A 29 -1.22 7.31 4.81
CA VAL A 29 -0.33 8.02 3.90
C VAL A 29 -1.02 9.25 3.33
N ASN A 30 -2.28 9.13 2.88
CA ASN A 30 -3.00 10.27 2.34
C ASN A 30 -3.21 11.39 3.37
N GLU A 31 -3.54 11.07 4.62
CA GLU A 31 -3.65 12.09 5.67
C GLU A 31 -2.29 12.73 6.01
N VAL A 32 -1.21 11.94 6.05
CA VAL A 32 0.16 12.47 6.27
C VAL A 32 0.58 13.40 5.14
N LEU A 33 0.28 13.05 3.88
CA LEU A 33 0.59 13.89 2.72
C LEU A 33 -0.09 15.26 2.77
N LYS A 34 -1.25 15.38 3.42
CA LYS A 34 -1.93 16.67 3.62
C LYS A 34 -1.25 17.57 4.65
N LEU A 35 -0.48 16.99 5.57
CA LEU A 35 0.25 17.73 6.61
C LEU A 35 1.57 18.32 6.09
N LEU A 36 1.99 17.93 4.89
CA LEU A 36 3.18 18.49 4.28
C LEU A 36 2.94 19.95 3.87
N PRO A 37 3.92 20.84 4.09
CA PRO A 37 3.80 22.25 3.73
C PRO A 37 3.63 22.46 2.21
N GLU A 38 4.12 21.51 1.41
CA GLU A 38 3.95 21.48 -0.04
C GLU A 38 3.52 20.06 -0.47
N LYS A 39 2.61 19.99 -1.45
CA LYS A 39 2.12 18.71 -1.95
C LYS A 39 3.23 18.05 -2.78
N PRO A 40 3.72 16.86 -2.39
CA PRO A 40 4.79 16.22 -3.14
C PRO A 40 4.30 15.77 -4.52
N ASP A 41 5.21 15.82 -5.49
CA ASP A 41 4.96 15.35 -6.84
C ASP A 41 4.44 13.90 -6.82
N SER A 42 3.42 13.63 -7.63
CA SER A 42 2.84 12.30 -7.81
C SER A 42 3.90 11.28 -8.25
N ILE A 43 4.94 11.70 -8.97
CA ILE A 43 6.08 10.85 -9.33
C ILE A 43 6.90 10.48 -8.10
N LEU A 44 7.16 11.44 -7.21
CA LEU A 44 7.90 11.22 -5.96
C LEU A 44 7.13 10.28 -5.02
N ILE A 45 5.81 10.47 -4.89
CA ILE A 45 4.94 9.57 -4.12
C ILE A 45 5.02 8.14 -4.67
N GLN A 46 4.88 7.95 -5.99
CA GLN A 46 4.98 6.63 -6.61
C GLN A 46 6.34 5.98 -6.37
N ARG A 47 7.42 6.76 -6.44
CA ARG A 47 8.78 6.26 -6.15
C ARG A 47 8.91 5.82 -4.70
N ILE A 48 8.44 6.63 -3.74
CA ILE A 48 8.43 6.26 -2.32
C ILE A 48 7.66 4.95 -2.11
N PHE A 49 6.46 4.81 -2.70
CA PHE A 49 5.70 3.56 -2.59
C PHE A 49 6.42 2.36 -3.22
N LYS A 50 7.15 2.56 -4.33
CA LYS A 50 7.95 1.51 -4.97
C LYS A 50 9.09 1.06 -4.05
N GLU A 51 9.83 1.99 -3.45
CA GLU A 51 10.90 1.68 -2.49
C GLU A 51 10.35 1.04 -1.21
N LEU A 52 9.22 1.55 -0.70
CA LEU A 52 8.54 0.96 0.46
C LEU A 52 7.99 -0.43 0.18
N ARG A 53 7.61 -0.76 -1.06
CA ARG A 53 7.21 -2.13 -1.43
C ARG A 53 8.37 -3.11 -1.38
N ILE A 54 9.59 -2.64 -1.63
CA ILE A 54 10.82 -3.45 -1.48
C ILE A 54 11.09 -3.69 0.02
N LEU A 55 10.91 -2.66 0.86
CA LEU A 55 11.13 -2.74 2.31
C LEU A 55 10.01 -3.47 3.06
N GLY A 56 8.78 -3.32 2.58
CA GLY A 56 7.54 -3.85 3.14
C GLY A 56 6.93 -4.94 2.27
N GLY A 57 7.75 -5.65 1.49
CA GLY A 57 7.41 -6.98 0.98
C GLY A 57 7.31 -7.92 2.17
N ILE A 58 6.26 -7.72 2.98
CA ILE A 58 5.88 -8.58 4.09
C ILE A 58 5.31 -9.84 3.45
N ASN A 59 6.22 -10.68 3.00
CA ASN A 59 6.08 -12.11 2.92
C ASN A 59 7.46 -12.68 3.26
N THR A 60 7.86 -12.48 4.51
CA THR A 60 8.76 -13.43 5.16
C THR A 60 7.88 -14.52 5.75
N ASP A 61 7.89 -15.65 5.03
CA ASP A 61 7.35 -16.98 5.33
C ASP A 61 5.85 -17.24 5.11
#